data_AF-B7ZTN5-F1
#
_entry.id   AF-B7ZTN5-F1
#
_cell.length_a   1.000
_cell.length_b   1.000
_cell.length_c   1.000
_cell.angle_alpha   90.00
_cell.angle_beta   90.00
_cell.angle_gamma   90.00
#
_symmetry.space_group_name_H-M   'P 1'
#
loop_
_entity.id
_entity.type
_entity.pdbx_description
1 polymer ?
#
loop_
_entity_poly.entity_id
_entity_poly.type
_entity_poly.pdbx_seq_one_letter_code
_entity_poly.pdbx_strand_id
1 'polypeptide(L)'
;MAVRKANTLLQIDRHQIQAVQSEQQALELQGLGLAVYDQEVLEQGVLQQVDNAINEASRVSRLAEAEQELQQLADELRSCVTSLRQINKIIEQLTPQAATCKEIGRKLDSVKRQKHNKEQQLKKIKAKQKRLKAVLGGSQEEPDIEEDLQGYHEEGETTRELCQNFMRFISGSFAKIVFYHNITRGLRIKIVLEGPACKSLQYKG
;
A
#
# COMPACT_ATOMS: atom_id res chain seq x y z
N MET A 1 -5.92 -25.99 -7.71
CA MET A 1 -6.11 -26.11 -9.18
C MET A 1 -4.94 -25.40 -9.85
N ALA A 2 -4.15 -26.11 -10.66
CA ALA A 2 -2.99 -25.53 -11.34
C ALA A 2 -3.48 -24.69 -12.53
N VAL A 3 -3.26 -23.37 -12.46
CA VAL A 3 -3.50 -22.47 -13.59
C VAL A 3 -2.46 -22.84 -14.66
N ARG A 4 -2.90 -23.52 -15.71
CA ARG A 4 -2.10 -23.71 -16.91
C ARG A 4 -1.89 -22.31 -17.49
N LYS A 5 -0.68 -21.75 -17.32
CA LYS A 5 -0.24 -20.58 -18.12
C LYS A 5 -0.31 -21.03 -19.57
N ALA A 6 -1.37 -20.66 -20.28
CA ALA A 6 -1.39 -20.73 -21.72
C ALA A 6 -0.25 -19.81 -22.18
N ASN A 7 0.83 -20.38 -22.70
CA ASN A 7 1.87 -19.60 -23.36
C ASN A 7 1.21 -18.90 -24.54
N THR A 8 0.82 -17.64 -24.34
CA THR A 8 0.34 -16.77 -25.40
C THR A 8 1.58 -16.46 -26.22
N LEU A 9 1.73 -17.17 -27.34
CA LEU A 9 2.85 -16.95 -28.24
C LEU A 9 2.76 -15.51 -28.76
N LEU A 10 3.78 -14.70 -28.49
CA LEU A 10 3.83 -13.34 -29.03
C LEU A 10 4.00 -13.41 -30.54
N GLN A 11 3.04 -12.85 -31.27
CA GLN A 11 3.14 -12.70 -32.72
C GLN A 11 3.69 -11.32 -33.05
N ILE A 12 4.82 -11.28 -33.73
CA ILE A 12 5.42 -10.03 -34.22
C ILE A 12 4.61 -9.52 -35.41
N ASP A 13 4.11 -8.30 -35.29
CA ASP A 13 3.44 -7.59 -36.36
C ASP A 13 4.46 -6.80 -37.18
N ARG A 14 4.84 -7.36 -38.33
CA ARG A 14 5.83 -6.73 -39.23
C ARG A 14 5.31 -5.45 -39.88
N HIS A 15 3.99 -5.22 -39.91
CA HIS A 15 3.42 -4.00 -40.48
C HIS A 15 3.65 -2.76 -39.60
N GLN A 16 3.92 -2.96 -38.31
CA GLN A 16 4.31 -1.89 -37.38
C GLN A 16 5.80 -1.53 -37.49
N ILE A 17 6.58 -2.27 -38.29
CA ILE A 17 8.00 -2.04 -38.52
C ILE A 17 8.16 -1.37 -39.88
N GLN A 18 8.93 -0.29 -39.94
CA GLN A 18 9.14 0.44 -41.18
C GLN A 18 9.93 -0.40 -42.18
N ALA A 19 9.29 -0.72 -43.31
CA ALA A 19 9.95 -1.33 -44.46
C ALA A 19 10.67 -0.28 -45.30
N VAL A 20 11.74 -0.71 -45.99
CA VAL A 20 12.46 0.10 -46.97
C VAL A 20 11.53 0.38 -48.14
N GLN A 21 11.45 1.66 -48.57
CA GLN A 21 10.62 2.06 -49.70
C GLN A 21 11.12 1.45 -51.00
N SER A 22 10.22 1.12 -51.93
CA SER A 22 10.56 0.40 -53.17
C SER A 22 11.62 1.10 -54.00
N GLU A 23 11.69 2.43 -53.98
CA GLU A 23 12.69 3.21 -54.73
C GLU A 23 14.11 3.08 -54.14
N GLN A 24 14.22 2.73 -52.86
CA GLN A 24 15.49 2.55 -52.14
C GLN A 24 15.93 1.08 -52.07
N GLN A 25 15.08 0.16 -52.54
CA GLN A 25 15.39 -1.26 -52.58
C GLN A 25 16.34 -1.58 -53.74
N ALA A 26 17.21 -2.57 -53.55
CA ALA A 26 18.01 -3.13 -54.63
C ALA A 26 17.09 -3.61 -55.77
N LEU A 27 17.47 -3.32 -57.02
CA LEU A 27 16.65 -3.60 -58.22
C LEU A 27 16.24 -5.08 -58.32
N GLU A 28 17.11 -6.00 -57.87
CA GLU A 28 16.86 -7.44 -57.84
C GLU A 28 15.74 -7.85 -56.88
N LEU A 29 15.47 -7.04 -55.86
CA LEU A 29 14.43 -7.29 -54.86
C LEU A 29 13.09 -6.66 -55.25
N GLN A 30 13.09 -5.73 -56.21
CA GLN A 30 11.88 -5.07 -56.70
C GLN A 30 11.02 -6.07 -57.49
N GLY A 31 9.69 -6.02 -57.29
CA GLY A 31 8.74 -6.86 -58.03
C GLY A 31 8.58 -8.30 -57.50
N LEU A 32 9.35 -8.71 -56.49
CA LEU A 32 9.21 -10.03 -55.84
C LEU A 32 8.03 -10.12 -54.85
N GLY A 33 7.37 -9.00 -54.55
CA GLY A 33 6.27 -8.95 -53.58
C GLY A 33 6.71 -9.15 -52.13
N LEU A 34 8.02 -9.06 -51.84
CA LEU A 34 8.58 -9.20 -50.50
C LEU A 34 8.82 -7.82 -49.88
N ALA A 35 8.53 -7.69 -48.59
CA ALA A 35 8.89 -6.51 -47.82
C ALA A 35 10.37 -6.59 -47.40
N VAL A 36 11.16 -5.59 -47.80
CA VAL A 36 12.58 -5.45 -47.45
C VAL A 36 12.71 -4.53 -46.24
N TYR A 37 13.57 -4.90 -45.29
CA TYR A 37 13.80 -4.13 -44.07
C TYR A 37 15.28 -3.83 -43.93
N ASP A 38 15.57 -2.65 -43.41
CA ASP A 38 16.87 -2.39 -42.81
C ASP A 38 17.02 -3.26 -41.56
N GLN A 39 18.21 -3.85 -41.37
CA GLN A 39 18.42 -4.81 -40.29
C GLN A 39 18.24 -4.16 -38.91
N GLU A 40 18.81 -2.97 -38.69
CA GLU A 40 18.73 -2.29 -37.39
C GLU A 40 17.30 -1.89 -37.08
N VAL A 41 16.57 -1.40 -38.10
CA VAL A 41 15.15 -1.03 -37.97
C VAL A 41 14.28 -2.24 -37.63
N LEU A 42 14.53 -3.39 -38.26
CA LEU A 42 13.80 -4.63 -37.98
C LEU A 42 14.06 -5.12 -36.56
N GLU A 43 15.32 -5.22 -36.16
CA GLU A 43 15.72 -5.67 -34.82
C GLU A 43 15.10 -4.77 -33.74
N GLN A 44 15.22 -3.45 -33.90
CA GLN A 44 14.67 -2.49 -32.94
C GLN A 44 13.13 -2.57 -32.88
N GLY A 45 12.46 -2.71 -34.02
CA GLY A 45 11.01 -2.85 -34.09
C GLY A 45 10.51 -4.13 -33.42
N VAL A 46 11.21 -5.25 -33.61
CA VAL A 46 10.91 -6.52 -32.94
C VAL A 46 11.09 -6.41 -31.43
N LEU A 47 12.24 -5.88 -30.98
CA LEU A 47 12.53 -5.71 -29.56
C LEU A 47 11.50 -4.83 -28.87
N GLN A 48 11.11 -3.72 -29.51
CA GLN A 48 10.09 -2.83 -28.96
C GLN A 48 8.73 -3.52 -28.80
N GLN A 49 8.32 -4.35 -29.76
CA GLN A 49 7.08 -5.13 -29.64
C GLN A 49 7.14 -6.16 -28.50
N VAL A 50 8.29 -6.81 -28.32
CA VAL A 50 8.52 -7.74 -27.20
C VAL A 50 8.43 -7.01 -25.86
N ASP A 51 9.12 -5.88 -25.71
CA ASP A 51 9.08 -5.09 -24.48
C ASP A 51 7.66 -4.61 -24.16
N ASN A 52 6.93 -4.13 -25.16
CA ASN A 52 5.54 -3.72 -25.00
C ASN A 52 4.67 -4.89 -24.53
N ALA A 53 4.81 -6.07 -25.14
CA ALA A 53 4.05 -7.25 -24.76
C ALA A 53 4.36 -7.72 -23.33
N ILE A 54 5.64 -7.70 -22.92
CA ILE A 54 6.06 -8.05 -21.57
C ILE A 54 5.48 -7.06 -20.56
N ASN A 55 5.59 -5.76 -20.85
CA ASN A 55 5.09 -4.70 -19.96
C ASN A 55 3.58 -4.79 -19.79
N GLU A 56 2.85 -5.06 -20.88
CA GLU A 56 1.40 -5.20 -20.87
C GLU A 56 0.97 -6.46 -20.12
N ALA A 57 1.58 -7.62 -20.40
CA ALA A 57 1.32 -8.84 -19.65
C ALA A 57 1.61 -8.67 -18.14
N SER A 58 2.69 -7.97 -17.80
CA SER A 58 3.03 -7.65 -16.42
C SER A 58 2.03 -6.69 -15.78
N ARG A 59 1.53 -5.70 -16.53
CA ARG A 59 0.49 -4.78 -16.06
C ARG A 59 -0.80 -5.54 -15.77
N VAL A 60 -1.25 -6.39 -16.68
CA VAL A 60 -2.44 -7.23 -16.50
C VAL A 60 -2.29 -8.15 -15.29
N SER A 61 -1.14 -8.80 -15.11
CA SER A 61 -0.86 -9.63 -13.93
C SER A 61 -0.96 -8.82 -12.64
N ARG A 62 -0.32 -7.64 -12.58
CA ARG A 62 -0.36 -6.77 -11.40
C ARG A 62 -1.78 -6.32 -11.05
N LEU A 63 -2.61 -6.01 -12.05
CA LEU A 63 -4.01 -5.64 -11.83
C LEU A 63 -4.82 -6.82 -11.32
N ALA A 64 -4.70 -8.00 -11.93
CA ALA A 64 -5.40 -9.20 -11.48
C ALA A 64 -5.01 -9.60 -10.05
N GLU A 65 -3.72 -9.49 -9.70
CA GLU A 65 -3.22 -9.72 -8.34
C GLU A 65 -3.81 -8.71 -7.34
N ALA A 66 -3.88 -7.42 -7.71
CA ALA A 66 -4.45 -6.38 -6.87
C ALA A 66 -5.97 -6.56 -6.66
N GLU A 67 -6.71 -7.00 -7.69
CA GLU A 67 -8.14 -7.36 -7.59
C GLU A 67 -8.36 -8.55 -6.66
N GLN A 68 -7.58 -9.61 -6.83
CA GLN A 68 -7.64 -10.79 -5.98
C GLN A 68 -7.35 -10.44 -4.52
N GLU A 69 -6.33 -9.60 -4.27
CA GLU A 69 -5.98 -9.15 -2.92
C GLU A 69 -7.08 -8.27 -2.31
N LEU A 70 -7.72 -7.41 -3.10
CA LEU A 70 -8.87 -6.61 -2.65
C LEU A 70 -10.04 -7.50 -2.24
N GLN A 71 -10.34 -8.55 -3.01
CA GLN A 71 -11.38 -9.53 -2.67
C GLN A 71 -11.08 -10.23 -1.34
N GLN A 72 -9.84 -10.67 -1.12
CA GLN A 72 -9.42 -11.27 0.15
C GLN A 72 -9.57 -10.29 1.33
N LEU A 73 -9.20 -9.02 1.14
CA LEU A 73 -9.37 -7.99 2.16
C LEU A 73 -10.84 -7.72 2.52
N ALA A 74 -11.79 -7.93 1.60
CA ALA A 74 -13.20 -7.76 1.89
C ALA A 74 -13.69 -8.77 2.95
N ASP A 75 -13.24 -10.02 2.86
CA ASP A 75 -13.56 -11.05 3.86
C ASP A 75 -12.87 -10.78 5.20
N GLU A 76 -11.61 -10.34 5.19
CA GLU A 76 -10.90 -9.91 6.41
C GLU A 76 -11.61 -8.72 7.09
N LEU A 77 -12.07 -7.75 6.30
CA LEU A 77 -12.82 -6.59 6.76
C LEU A 77 -14.12 -7.03 7.46
N ARG A 78 -14.92 -7.90 6.81
CA ARG A 78 -16.17 -8.42 7.35
C ARG A 78 -15.95 -9.17 8.67
N SER A 79 -14.91 -10.01 8.73
CA SER A 79 -14.52 -10.72 9.95
C SER A 79 -14.09 -9.77 11.06
N CYS A 80 -13.31 -8.73 10.73
CA CYS A 80 -12.85 -7.72 11.67
C CYS A 80 -14.02 -6.94 12.29
N VAL A 81 -14.96 -6.47 11.46
CA VAL A 81 -16.15 -5.73 11.89
C VAL A 81 -17.04 -6.61 12.77
N THR A 82 -17.28 -7.86 12.38
CA THR A 82 -18.06 -8.82 13.18
C THR A 82 -17.43 -9.05 14.55
N SER A 83 -16.10 -9.23 14.60
CA SER A 83 -15.36 -9.38 15.86
C SER A 83 -15.50 -8.14 16.74
N LEU A 84 -15.40 -6.93 16.17
CA LEU A 84 -15.57 -5.68 16.92
C LEU A 84 -16.98 -5.56 17.50
N ARG A 85 -18.02 -5.94 16.75
CA ARG A 85 -19.39 -5.99 17.28
C ARG A 85 -19.52 -6.93 18.48
N GLN A 86 -18.93 -8.13 18.39
CA GLN A 86 -18.93 -9.08 19.50
C GLN A 86 -18.19 -8.53 20.73
N ILE A 87 -17.03 -7.90 20.53
CA ILE A 87 -16.25 -7.28 21.60
C ILE A 87 -17.05 -6.15 22.28
N ASN A 88 -17.72 -5.31 21.51
CA ASN A 88 -18.58 -4.25 22.07
C ASN A 88 -19.74 -4.83 22.90
N LYS A 89 -20.40 -5.89 22.43
CA LYS A 89 -21.43 -6.60 23.21
C LYS A 89 -20.88 -7.11 24.55
N ILE A 90 -19.66 -7.64 24.57
CA ILE A 90 -19.01 -8.09 25.80
C ILE A 90 -18.72 -6.90 26.74
N ILE A 91 -18.25 -5.77 26.19
CA ILE A 91 -18.03 -4.54 26.96
C ILE A 91 -19.34 -4.09 27.61
N GLU A 92 -20.44 -4.03 26.85
CA GLU A 92 -21.76 -3.65 27.34
C GLU A 92 -22.22 -4.57 28.49
N GLN A 93 -22.01 -5.88 28.38
CA GLN A 93 -22.38 -6.85 29.42
C GLN A 93 -21.53 -6.75 30.69
N LEU A 94 -20.23 -6.48 30.56
CA LEU A 94 -19.31 -6.42 31.70
C LEU A 94 -19.32 -5.07 32.42
N THR A 95 -19.68 -3.98 31.71
CA THR A 95 -19.62 -2.61 32.25
C THR A 95 -20.45 -2.42 33.54
N PRO A 96 -21.71 -2.88 33.64
CA PRO A 96 -22.51 -2.72 34.86
C PRO A 96 -21.92 -3.44 36.08
N GLN A 97 -21.25 -4.57 35.86
CA GLN A 97 -20.71 -5.43 36.91
C GLN A 97 -19.27 -5.05 37.31
N ALA A 98 -18.58 -4.26 36.49
CA ALA A 98 -17.21 -3.83 36.75
C ALA A 98 -17.10 -2.87 37.95
N ALA A 99 -18.17 -2.13 38.27
CA ALA A 99 -18.21 -1.24 39.43
C ALA A 99 -18.29 -1.99 40.77
N THR A 100 -18.89 -3.19 40.76
CA THR A 100 -19.13 -3.98 41.98
C THR A 100 -18.11 -5.10 42.16
N CYS A 101 -17.46 -5.56 41.09
CA CYS A 101 -16.48 -6.64 41.14
C CYS A 101 -15.14 -6.26 40.49
N LYS A 102 -14.07 -6.23 41.30
CA LYS A 102 -12.69 -5.91 40.87
C LYS A 102 -12.15 -6.87 39.81
N GLU A 103 -12.52 -8.15 39.87
CA GLU A 103 -12.12 -9.15 38.88
C GLU A 103 -12.77 -8.87 37.52
N ILE A 104 -14.06 -8.53 37.52
CA ILE A 104 -14.79 -8.13 36.31
C ILE A 104 -14.22 -6.84 35.73
N GLY A 105 -13.83 -5.87 36.57
CA GLY A 105 -13.11 -4.67 36.13
C GLY A 105 -11.82 -4.99 35.36
N ARG A 106 -10.98 -5.91 35.87
CA ARG A 106 -9.77 -6.35 35.16
C ARG A 106 -10.07 -7.04 33.82
N LYS A 107 -11.15 -7.85 33.77
CA LYS A 107 -11.60 -8.50 32.53
C LYS A 107 -12.07 -7.46 31.51
N LEU A 108 -12.84 -6.45 31.94
CA LEU A 108 -13.27 -5.34 31.11
C LEU A 108 -12.08 -4.58 30.51
N ASP A 109 -11.04 -4.29 31.29
CA ASP A 109 -9.83 -3.63 30.78
C ASP A 109 -9.10 -4.48 29.73
N SER A 110 -9.07 -5.80 29.91
CA SER A 110 -8.52 -6.73 28.92
C SER A 110 -9.32 -6.70 27.62
N VAL A 111 -10.66 -6.73 27.70
CA VAL A 111 -11.55 -6.67 26.54
C VAL A 111 -11.44 -5.32 25.83
N LYS A 112 -11.30 -4.19 26.56
CA LYS A 112 -11.04 -2.87 25.98
C LYS A 112 -9.71 -2.82 25.21
N ARG A 113 -8.66 -3.48 25.73
CA ARG A 113 -7.39 -3.61 24.98
C ARG A 113 -7.56 -4.46 23.72
N GLN A 114 -8.34 -5.54 23.76
CA GLN A 114 -8.65 -6.34 22.57
C GLN A 114 -9.39 -5.51 21.52
N LYS A 115 -10.38 -4.71 21.93
CA LYS A 115 -11.08 -3.75 21.06
C LYS A 115 -10.09 -2.83 20.36
N HIS A 116 -9.24 -2.14 21.13
CA HIS A 116 -8.26 -1.21 20.58
C HIS A 116 -7.33 -1.89 19.56
N ASN A 117 -6.78 -3.06 19.89
CA ASN A 117 -5.90 -3.80 18.98
C ASN A 117 -6.62 -4.17 17.67
N LYS A 118 -7.90 -4.55 17.76
CA LYS A 118 -8.72 -4.92 16.61
C LYS A 118 -9.08 -3.70 15.75
N GLU A 119 -9.34 -2.55 16.35
CA GLU A 119 -9.51 -1.27 15.64
C GLU A 119 -8.24 -0.86 14.89
N GLN A 120 -7.07 -1.08 15.48
CA GLN A 120 -5.80 -0.86 14.77
C GLN A 120 -5.64 -1.82 13.58
N GLN A 121 -6.08 -3.07 13.70
CA GLN A 121 -6.11 -4.01 12.57
C GLN A 121 -7.05 -3.51 11.47
N LEU A 122 -8.25 -3.03 11.84
CA LEU A 122 -9.22 -2.45 10.90
C LEU A 122 -8.62 -1.26 10.13
N LYS A 123 -7.92 -0.35 10.81
CA LYS A 123 -7.24 0.78 10.18
C LYS A 123 -6.19 0.33 9.16
N LYS A 124 -5.41 -0.72 9.49
CA LYS A 124 -4.42 -1.31 8.56
C LYS A 124 -5.08 -1.92 7.32
N ILE A 125 -6.16 -2.68 7.50
CA ILE A 125 -6.93 -3.28 6.41
C ILE A 125 -7.46 -2.19 5.47
N LYS A 126 -8.09 -1.14 6.02
CA LYS A 126 -8.61 0.00 5.23
C LYS A 126 -7.51 0.75 4.46
N ALA A 127 -6.37 0.99 5.11
CA ALA A 127 -5.23 1.64 4.44
C ALA A 127 -4.71 0.81 3.25
N LYS A 128 -4.64 -0.51 3.43
CA LYS A 128 -4.22 -1.44 2.37
C LYS A 128 -5.24 -1.50 1.23
N GLN A 129 -6.54 -1.56 1.55
CA GLN A 129 -7.63 -1.51 0.57
C GLN A 129 -7.57 -0.21 -0.25
N LYS A 130 -7.37 0.95 0.39
CA LYS A 130 -7.22 2.24 -0.30
C LYS A 130 -6.03 2.24 -1.26
N ARG A 131 -4.88 1.71 -0.83
CA ARG A 131 -3.68 1.61 -1.68
C ARG A 131 -3.94 0.72 -2.90
N LEU A 132 -4.59 -0.42 -2.72
CA LEU A 132 -4.92 -1.34 -3.81
C LEU A 132 -5.92 -0.74 -4.81
N LYS A 133 -6.97 -0.06 -4.31
CA LYS A 133 -7.92 0.67 -5.18
C LYS A 133 -7.22 1.74 -6.04
N ALA A 134 -6.21 2.42 -5.49
CA ALA A 134 -5.43 3.40 -6.25
C ALA A 134 -4.60 2.74 -7.38
N VAL A 135 -4.09 1.51 -7.18
CA VAL A 135 -3.38 0.74 -8.22
C VAL A 135 -4.31 0.34 -9.36
N LEU A 136 -5.58 0.03 -9.04
CA LEU A 136 -6.60 -0.36 -10.03
C LEU A 136 -7.17 0.83 -10.82
N GLY A 137 -6.69 2.05 -10.59
CA GLY A 137 -7.19 3.26 -11.27
C GLY A 137 -8.55 3.74 -10.73
N GLY A 138 -8.94 3.31 -9.53
CA GLY A 138 -10.24 3.66 -8.94
C GLY A 138 -10.43 5.15 -8.72
N SER A 139 -11.31 5.76 -9.52
CA SER A 139 -12.11 6.92 -9.10
C SER A 139 -13.16 6.43 -8.10
N GLN A 140 -13.37 7.21 -7.04
CA GLN A 140 -14.16 6.84 -5.87
C GLN A 140 -15.63 6.56 -6.21
N GLU A 141 -16.05 5.30 -6.22
CA GLU A 141 -17.43 4.94 -5.90
C GLU A 141 -17.40 3.72 -4.96
N GLU A 142 -17.85 3.95 -3.73
CA GLU A 142 -17.94 3.01 -2.62
C GLU A 142 -19.06 1.99 -2.87
N PRO A 143 -18.79 0.67 -2.99
CA PRO A 143 -19.83 -0.33 -2.75
C PRO A 143 -20.00 -0.51 -1.23
N ASP A 144 -21.03 0.14 -0.71
CA ASP A 144 -21.97 -0.24 0.36
C ASP A 144 -21.56 -1.32 1.38
N ILE A 145 -20.40 -1.15 2.03
CA ILE A 145 -20.08 -1.79 3.32
C ILE A 145 -20.10 -0.71 4.44
N GLU A 146 -20.27 0.56 4.07
CA GLU A 146 -20.25 1.70 4.98
C GLU A 146 -21.50 1.82 5.85
N GLU A 147 -22.66 1.30 5.41
CA GLU A 147 -23.91 1.39 6.18
C GLU A 147 -23.81 0.65 7.54
N ASP A 148 -22.94 -0.35 7.62
CA ASP A 148 -22.70 -1.19 8.79
C ASP A 148 -21.57 -0.64 9.72
N LEU A 149 -20.97 0.50 9.35
CA LEU A 149 -19.72 1.06 9.90
C LEU A 149 -19.84 2.48 10.48
N GLN A 150 -21.01 3.13 10.44
CA GLN A 150 -21.23 4.51 10.94
C GLN A 150 -20.97 4.71 12.45
N GLY A 151 -20.62 3.66 13.22
CA GLY A 151 -20.35 3.72 14.66
C GLY A 151 -18.88 3.67 15.11
N TYR A 152 -17.88 3.70 14.21
CA TYR A 152 -16.45 3.56 14.59
C TYR A 152 -15.54 4.68 14.08
N HIS A 153 -16.10 5.86 13.80
CA HIS A 153 -15.32 7.06 13.52
C HIS A 153 -15.30 7.96 14.76
N GLU A 154 -14.26 7.80 15.59
CA GLU A 154 -13.77 8.71 16.64
C GLU A 154 -12.71 7.87 17.43
N GLU A 155 -11.46 8.23 17.68
CA GLU A 155 -10.67 9.44 17.56
C GLU A 155 -9.27 9.00 17.07
N GLY A 156 -8.73 9.68 16.07
CA GLY A 156 -7.38 9.44 15.52
C GLY A 156 -6.49 10.67 15.61
N GLU A 157 -6.86 11.65 16.43
CA GLU A 157 -6.16 12.94 16.51
C GLU A 157 -4.94 12.89 17.44
N THR A 158 -4.83 11.90 18.32
CA THR A 158 -3.78 11.88 19.35
C THR A 158 -2.36 11.73 18.81
N THR A 159 -2.10 10.97 17.74
CA THR A 159 -0.72 10.80 17.22
C THR A 159 -0.26 11.97 16.37
N ARG A 160 -1.17 12.60 15.62
CA ARG A 160 -0.84 13.77 14.78
C ARG A 160 -0.67 15.03 15.63
N GLU A 161 -1.49 15.17 16.67
CA GLU A 161 -1.33 16.22 17.67
C GLU A 161 -0.11 16.01 18.55
N LEU A 162 0.21 14.78 18.98
CA LEU A 162 1.46 14.51 19.71
C LEU A 162 2.69 14.85 18.86
N CYS A 163 2.69 14.51 17.57
CA CYS A 163 3.76 14.92 16.65
C CYS A 163 3.80 16.43 16.41
N GLN A 164 2.65 17.11 16.24
CA GLN A 164 2.61 18.57 16.07
C GLN A 164 3.00 19.33 17.34
N ASN A 165 2.57 18.87 18.52
CA ASN A 165 2.93 19.45 19.81
C ASN A 165 4.41 19.20 20.12
N PHE A 166 4.95 18.03 19.78
CA PHE A 166 6.39 17.77 19.87
C PHE A 166 7.18 18.68 18.92
N MET A 167 6.73 18.86 17.67
CA MET A 167 7.39 19.77 16.72
C MET A 167 7.30 21.24 17.16
N ARG A 168 6.18 21.68 17.74
CA ARG A 168 6.02 23.03 18.33
C ARG A 168 6.89 23.24 19.59
N PHE A 169 7.04 22.21 20.43
CA PHE A 169 7.93 22.25 21.59
C PHE A 169 9.40 22.40 21.17
N ILE A 170 9.80 21.68 20.11
CA ILE A 170 11.16 21.74 19.54
C ILE A 170 11.40 23.07 18.81
N SER A 171 10.39 23.71 18.21
CA SER A 171 10.55 25.02 17.57
C SER A 171 10.59 26.20 18.56
N GLY A 172 10.18 25.99 19.82
CA GLY A 172 10.20 27.00 20.88
C GLY A 172 11.48 27.05 21.71
N SER A 173 12.36 26.05 21.56
CA SER A 173 13.67 25.98 22.21
C SER A 173 14.75 25.86 21.13
N PHE A 174 15.92 26.48 21.31
CA PHE A 174 17.06 26.35 20.38
C PHE A 174 17.60 24.90 20.40
N ALA A 175 16.90 23.98 19.76
CA ALA A 175 17.28 22.58 19.62
C ALA A 175 17.88 22.37 18.22
N LYS A 176 19.13 21.92 18.17
CA LYS A 176 19.74 21.46 16.92
C LYS A 176 19.43 19.98 16.75
N ILE A 177 18.67 19.64 15.71
CA ILE A 177 18.46 18.25 15.29
C ILE A 177 19.63 17.86 14.40
N VAL A 178 20.41 16.87 14.82
CA VAL A 178 21.50 16.34 13.98
C VAL A 178 21.14 14.92 13.55
N PHE A 179 21.05 14.74 12.23
CA PHE A 179 20.82 13.44 11.61
C PHE A 179 22.16 12.76 11.36
N TYR A 180 22.33 11.53 11.85
CA TYR A 180 23.47 10.70 11.51
C TYR A 180 23.01 9.39 10.90
N HIS A 181 23.56 9.06 9.73
CA HIS A 181 23.31 7.81 9.04
C HIS A 181 24.39 6.79 9.45
N ASN A 182 23.99 5.74 10.17
CA ASN A 182 24.89 4.65 10.53
C ASN A 182 24.54 3.42 9.67
N ILE A 183 25.46 3.07 8.76
CA ILE A 183 25.26 2.11 7.67
C ILE A 183 24.83 0.71 8.15
N THR A 184 25.04 0.36 9.42
CA THR A 184 24.65 -0.95 9.98
C THR A 184 23.43 -0.93 10.90
N ARG A 185 22.85 0.23 11.25
CA ARG A 185 21.77 0.32 12.28
C ARG A 185 20.58 1.22 11.91
N GLY A 186 20.48 1.68 10.66
CA GLY A 186 19.41 2.56 10.21
C GLY A 186 19.54 4.01 10.69
N LEU A 187 18.59 4.86 10.29
CA LEU A 187 18.60 6.29 10.62
C LEU A 187 18.35 6.49 12.13
N ARG A 188 19.32 7.04 12.87
CA ARG A 188 19.14 7.43 14.28
C ARG A 188 19.12 8.94 14.40
N ILE A 189 18.11 9.45 15.10
CA ILE A 189 17.95 10.87 15.39
C ILE A 189 18.53 11.15 16.77
N LYS A 190 19.53 12.03 16.86
CA LYS A 190 20.04 12.53 18.15
C LYS A 190 19.60 13.98 18.30
N ILE A 191 18.74 14.23 19.29
CA ILE A 191 18.29 15.58 19.62
C ILE A 191 19.26 16.14 20.67
N VAL A 192 19.94 17.23 20.33
CA VAL A 192 20.83 17.95 21.26
C VAL A 192 20.14 19.27 21.61
N LEU A 193 19.80 19.44 22.88
CA LEU A 193 19.22 20.67 23.41
C LEU A 193 20.37 21.58 23.86
N GLU A 194 20.57 22.73 23.20
CA GLU A 194 21.54 23.75 23.62
C GLU A 194 20.78 24.92 24.27
N GLY A 195 20.94 25.07 25.59
CA GLY A 195 20.37 26.20 26.34
C GLY A 195 20.82 26.17 27.81
N PRO A 196 20.87 27.33 28.49
CA PRO A 196 21.45 27.45 29.84
C PRO A 196 20.65 26.73 30.96
N ALA A 197 19.57 26.02 30.64
CA ALA A 197 18.66 25.39 31.59
C ALA A 197 18.49 23.86 31.41
N CYS A 198 19.51 23.13 30.96
CA CYS A 198 19.44 21.67 30.89
C CYS A 198 20.49 20.99 31.76
N LYS A 199 20.28 21.01 33.09
CA LYS A 199 20.88 20.01 33.98
C LYS A 199 20.06 18.72 33.90
N SER A 200 20.69 17.69 33.34
CA SER A 200 20.44 16.25 33.57
C SER A 200 18.99 15.74 33.52
N LEU A 201 18.58 15.20 32.37
CA LEU A 201 17.75 13.99 32.38
C LEU A 201 18.63 12.80 31.97
N GLN A 202 19.16 12.09 32.96
CA GLN A 202 19.66 10.73 32.74
C GLN A 202 18.45 9.79 32.74
N TYR A 203 18.15 9.18 31.60
CA TYR A 203 17.31 7.98 31.55
C TYR A 203 18.23 6.78 31.79
N LYS A 204 18.11 6.15 32.97
CA LYS A 204 18.63 4.79 33.20
C LYS A 204 17.73 3.79 32.45
N GLY A 205 18.38 2.85 31.77
CA GLY A 205 17.76 1.83 30.91
C GLY A 205 17.01 0.75 31.66
#